data_AF-A6YQS4-F1
#
_entry.id   AF-A6YQS4-F1
#
_cell.length_a   1.000
_cell.length_b   1.000
_cell.length_c   1.000
_cell.angle_alpha   90.00
_cell.angle_beta   90.00
_cell.angle_gamma   90.00
#
_symmetry.space_group_name_H-M   'P 1'
#
loop_
_entity.id
_entity.type
_entity.pdbx_description
1 polymer ?
#
loop_
_entity_poly.entity_id
_entity_poly.type
_entity_poly.pdbx_seq_one_letter_code
_entity_poly.pdbx_strand_id
1 'polypeptide(L)'
;MKSWSDMRQEVMFLTNVNSSSSSTQIYQAVSRIVCGHPEGGGLKIKSLNWYEDNNYKALFGGNNTEEEVTSFYDNSTTPYCNDLMKNLESSPLSRIIWKALKPLLVGKILYTPDTPATRIVMSEVNRTFQNLGVFHDLEGMWEEISPKIWTFMENSQEMDLIRTLLDDKVNSSLWGQHLVGLNWTTSDIAAFLAKNPEDVQSTNGPVYTWRDAFNETNWAIQTIARFMECVNLDKLEPIPTEVRLINKSMELLDERKFWAGIVFTGIAPGSIELPHHVKYKIRMDIDNVERTNKIKDG
;
A
#
# COMPACT_ATOMS: atom_id res chain seq x y z
N MET A 1 -12.79 7.90 6.60
CA MET A 1 -12.24 9.27 6.47
C MET A 1 -12.98 10.01 5.37
N LYS A 2 -13.25 11.30 5.52
CA LYS A 2 -14.03 12.08 4.54
C LYS A 2 -13.20 13.18 3.85
N SER A 3 -12.00 13.46 4.34
CA SER A 3 -11.11 14.53 3.86
C SER A 3 -9.64 14.18 4.04
N TRP A 4 -8.77 14.78 3.22
CA TRP A 4 -7.31 14.76 3.39
C TRP A 4 -6.88 15.26 4.78
N SER A 5 -7.60 16.24 5.34
CA SER A 5 -7.34 16.74 6.69
C SER A 5 -7.45 15.65 7.75
N ASP A 6 -8.47 14.78 7.65
CA ASP A 6 -8.69 13.69 8.59
C ASP A 6 -7.57 12.65 8.47
N MET A 7 -7.18 12.33 7.24
CA MET A 7 -6.10 11.40 6.96
C MET A 7 -4.77 11.92 7.48
N ARG A 8 -4.45 13.19 7.23
CA ARG A 8 -3.22 13.83 7.72
C ARG A 8 -3.15 13.78 9.25
N GLN A 9 -4.24 14.06 9.97
CA GLN A 9 -4.24 14.01 11.43
C GLN A 9 -3.89 12.62 11.98
N GLU A 10 -4.48 11.57 11.41
CA GLU A 10 -4.20 10.18 11.80
C GLU A 10 -2.77 9.75 11.40
N VAL A 11 -2.28 10.18 10.22
CA VAL A 11 -0.89 9.91 9.79
C VAL A 11 0.13 10.64 10.68
N MET A 12 -0.11 11.90 11.00
CA MET A 12 0.78 12.69 11.87
C MET A 12 0.81 12.14 13.30
N PHE A 13 -0.30 11.57 13.77
CA PHE A 13 -0.31 10.81 15.02
C PHE A 13 0.66 9.62 14.90
N LEU A 14 0.55 8.81 13.85
CA LEU A 14 1.42 7.63 13.64
C LEU A 14 2.91 7.97 13.51
N THR A 15 3.26 9.11 12.91
CA THR A 15 4.67 9.52 12.73
C THR A 15 5.28 10.14 13.99
N ASN A 16 4.47 10.79 14.83
CA ASN A 16 4.92 11.43 16.08
C ASN A 16 4.74 10.54 17.32
N VAL A 17 4.31 9.30 17.12
CA VAL A 17 4.23 8.31 18.20
C VAL A 17 5.64 8.01 18.71
N ASN A 18 5.95 8.56 19.88
CA ASN A 18 7.07 8.07 20.69
C ASN A 18 6.78 6.61 21.08
N SER A 19 7.85 5.84 21.32
CA SER A 19 7.84 4.41 21.68
C SER A 19 7.00 4.02 22.91
N SER A 20 6.32 4.98 23.56
CA SER A 20 5.43 4.79 24.71
C SER A 20 3.94 4.67 24.38
N SER A 21 3.51 4.88 23.14
CA SER A 21 2.09 4.70 22.80
C SER A 21 1.70 3.21 22.79
N SER A 22 0.48 2.90 23.21
CA SER A 22 -0.02 1.52 23.20
C SER A 22 -0.20 1.04 21.76
N SER A 23 0.29 -0.17 21.45
CA SER A 23 0.15 -0.79 20.12
C SER A 23 -1.31 -0.85 19.61
N THR A 24 -2.28 -0.80 20.52
CA THR A 24 -3.72 -0.71 20.19
C THR A 24 -4.13 0.63 19.57
N GLN A 25 -3.56 1.75 20.00
CA GLN A 25 -3.87 3.08 19.47
C GLN A 25 -3.34 3.24 18.04
N ILE A 26 -2.13 2.73 17.78
CA ILE A 26 -1.54 2.64 16.43
C ILE A 26 -2.48 1.86 15.50
N TYR A 27 -2.99 0.71 15.95
CA TYR A 27 -3.91 -0.11 15.17
C TYR A 27 -5.26 0.55 14.91
N GLN A 28 -5.80 1.26 15.89
CA GLN A 28 -7.04 2.01 15.73
C GLN A 28 -6.88 3.13 14.69
N ALA A 29 -5.77 3.88 14.72
CA ALA A 29 -5.48 4.90 13.72
C ALA A 29 -5.35 4.30 12.31
N VAL A 30 -4.58 3.22 12.14
CA VAL A 30 -4.46 2.51 10.84
C VAL A 30 -5.81 1.96 10.37
N SER A 31 -6.62 1.39 11.27
CA SER A 31 -7.96 0.89 10.94
C SER A 31 -8.91 2.02 10.52
N ARG A 32 -8.84 3.20 11.16
CA ARG A 32 -9.60 4.38 10.72
C ARG A 32 -9.18 4.84 9.33
N ILE A 33 -7.89 4.73 9.01
CA ILE A 33 -7.35 5.06 7.70
C ILE A 33 -7.87 4.08 6.64
N VAL A 34 -7.67 2.79 6.83
CA VAL A 34 -7.95 1.79 5.79
C VAL A 34 -9.44 1.42 5.72
N CYS A 35 -10.10 1.28 6.88
CA CYS A 35 -11.45 0.73 7.01
C CYS A 35 -12.51 1.79 7.39
N GLY A 36 -12.10 2.98 7.83
CA GLY A 36 -12.99 4.12 8.02
C GLY A 36 -13.88 4.11 9.27
N HIS A 37 -13.79 3.12 10.16
CA HIS A 37 -14.68 2.99 11.34
C HIS A 37 -13.92 2.73 12.64
N PRO A 38 -14.07 3.62 13.65
CA PRO A 38 -13.61 3.33 15.00
C PRO A 38 -14.70 2.95 16.02
N GLU A 39 -15.97 3.32 15.81
CA GLU A 39 -16.99 3.32 16.89
C GLU A 39 -18.35 2.71 16.52
N GLY A 40 -18.66 2.55 15.23
CA GLY A 40 -19.82 1.78 14.81
C GLY A 40 -19.38 0.34 14.66
N GLY A 41 -20.08 -0.61 15.28
CA GLY A 41 -19.97 -2.05 15.00
C GLY A 41 -20.34 -2.36 13.54
N GLY A 42 -19.57 -1.80 12.61
CA GLY A 42 -19.59 -2.08 11.19
C GLY A 42 -19.33 -3.57 11.06
N LEU A 43 -20.19 -4.19 10.26
CA LEU A 43 -20.27 -5.63 9.96
C LEU A 43 -19.10 -6.37 10.59
N LYS A 44 -19.35 -7.04 11.73
CA LYS A 44 -18.56 -8.21 12.15
C LYS A 44 -18.09 -8.85 10.86
N ILE A 45 -16.78 -8.77 10.57
CA ILE A 45 -16.14 -9.23 9.33
C ILE A 45 -17.01 -10.37 8.80
N LYS A 46 -17.73 -10.16 7.68
CA LYS A 46 -18.73 -11.12 7.17
C LYS A 46 -18.10 -12.50 7.31
N SER A 47 -18.57 -13.24 8.32
CA SER A 47 -18.03 -14.49 8.85
C SER A 47 -16.76 -14.99 8.14
N LEU A 48 -15.60 -14.42 8.43
CA LEU A 48 -14.44 -15.29 8.61
C LEU A 48 -14.82 -16.06 9.86
N ASN A 49 -15.29 -17.30 9.67
CA ASN A 49 -15.84 -18.14 10.71
C ASN A 49 -14.69 -18.62 11.62
N TRP A 50 -14.09 -17.67 12.31
CA TRP A 50 -12.94 -17.82 13.20
C TRP A 50 -13.15 -18.87 14.28
N TYR A 51 -14.42 -19.15 14.58
CA TYR A 51 -14.84 -20.12 15.58
C TYR A 51 -14.95 -21.55 15.04
N GLU A 52 -15.14 -21.73 13.73
CA GLU A 52 -15.16 -23.07 13.11
C GLU A 52 -13.80 -23.47 12.54
N ASP A 53 -12.98 -22.50 12.17
CA ASP A 53 -11.60 -22.72 11.77
C ASP A 53 -10.72 -22.60 13.03
N ASN A 54 -10.53 -23.72 13.74
CA ASN A 54 -9.54 -23.93 14.80
C ASN A 54 -8.08 -23.59 14.39
N ASN A 55 -7.88 -23.04 13.19
CA ASN A 55 -6.62 -22.63 12.63
C ASN A 55 -6.19 -21.22 13.02
N TYR A 56 -6.95 -20.52 13.88
CA TYR A 56 -6.44 -19.29 14.47
C TYR A 56 -5.11 -19.51 15.22
N LYS A 57 -4.88 -20.70 15.78
CA LYS A 57 -3.58 -21.06 16.36
C LYS A 57 -2.44 -21.14 15.33
N ALA A 58 -2.71 -21.38 14.05
CA ALA A 58 -1.69 -21.25 12.99
C ALA A 58 -1.42 -19.79 12.63
N LEU A 59 -2.44 -18.92 12.70
CA LEU A 59 -2.28 -17.48 12.52
C LEU A 59 -1.54 -16.83 13.71
N PHE A 60 -1.89 -17.22 14.92
CA PHE A 60 -1.35 -16.67 16.17
C PHE A 60 -0.08 -17.35 16.65
N GLY A 61 0.24 -18.55 16.14
CA GLY A 61 1.39 -19.35 16.56
C GLY A 61 1.30 -19.70 18.04
N GLY A 62 1.04 -20.96 18.37
CA GLY A 62 1.42 -21.48 19.69
C GLY A 62 2.93 -21.27 19.90
N ASN A 63 3.37 -21.25 21.16
CA ASN A 63 4.77 -21.24 21.58
C ASN A 63 5.55 -22.43 21.00
N ASN A 64 5.79 -22.42 19.70
CA ASN A 64 6.83 -23.19 19.07
C ASN A 64 8.01 -22.24 19.06
N THR A 65 9.02 -22.61 19.84
CA THR A 65 10.42 -22.39 19.50
C THR A 65 10.66 -22.95 18.09
N GLU A 66 10.11 -22.31 17.06
CA GLU A 66 10.69 -22.36 15.73
C GLU A 66 12.01 -21.62 15.90
N GLU A 67 13.07 -22.41 15.85
CA GLU A 67 14.44 -21.95 15.85
C GLU A 67 14.53 -20.65 15.07
N GLU A 68 15.23 -19.66 15.64
CA GLU A 68 15.78 -18.54 14.91
C GLU A 68 16.62 -19.10 13.76
N VAL A 69 15.99 -19.48 12.65
CA VAL A 69 16.69 -19.71 11.40
C VAL A 69 17.00 -18.31 10.89
N THR A 70 18.08 -17.77 11.46
CA THR A 70 18.93 -16.71 10.95
C THR A 70 18.46 -16.18 9.61
N SER A 71 17.62 -15.15 9.69
CA SER A 71 17.51 -14.06 8.73
C SER A 71 18.17 -14.32 7.37
N PHE A 72 17.59 -15.21 6.56
CA PHE A 72 17.88 -15.26 5.12
C PHE A 72 17.16 -14.08 4.46
N TYR A 73 17.61 -12.88 4.81
CA TYR A 73 17.27 -11.68 4.07
C TYR A 73 18.30 -11.56 2.96
N ASP A 74 17.80 -11.70 1.75
CA ASP A 74 18.55 -11.85 0.52
C ASP A 74 19.53 -10.68 0.29
N ASN A 75 20.67 -10.96 -0.34
CA ASN A 75 21.59 -9.93 -0.84
C ASN A 75 21.03 -9.25 -2.11
N SER A 76 19.91 -9.73 -2.65
CA SER A 76 19.24 -9.13 -3.81
C SER A 76 18.41 -7.88 -3.50
N THR A 77 18.03 -7.67 -2.23
CA THR A 77 17.21 -6.55 -1.77
C THR A 77 18.04 -5.48 -1.06
N THR A 78 17.55 -4.23 -1.04
CA THR A 78 18.26 -3.13 -0.38
C THR A 78 18.29 -3.30 1.15
N PRO A 79 19.31 -2.76 1.85
CA PRO A 79 19.38 -2.82 3.31
C PRO A 79 18.14 -2.22 4.00
N TYR A 80 17.55 -1.18 3.40
CA TYR A 80 16.31 -0.57 3.86
C TYR A 80 15.14 -1.55 3.82
N CYS A 81 14.95 -2.27 2.71
CA CYS A 81 13.88 -3.25 2.59
C CYS A 81 14.04 -4.40 3.58
N ASN A 82 15.26 -4.89 3.78
CA ASN A 82 15.53 -5.95 4.74
C ASN A 82 15.21 -5.53 6.17
N ASP A 83 15.57 -4.31 6.56
CA ASP A 83 15.22 -3.77 7.88
C ASP A 83 13.71 -3.56 8.04
N LEU A 84 13.05 -3.02 7.02
CA LEU A 84 11.60 -2.85 7.01
C LEU A 84 10.86 -4.18 7.19
N MET A 85 11.22 -5.21 6.42
CA MET A 85 10.61 -6.53 6.53
C MET A 85 10.82 -7.14 7.92
N LYS A 86 12.03 -7.00 8.48
CA LYS A 86 12.35 -7.45 9.84
C LYS A 86 11.51 -6.73 10.90
N ASN A 87 11.33 -5.42 10.76
CA ASN A 87 10.50 -4.62 11.66
C ASN A 87 9.02 -5.04 11.57
N LEU A 88 8.52 -5.36 10.38
CA LEU A 88 7.15 -5.83 10.17
C LEU A 88 6.92 -7.26 10.70
N GLU A 89 7.94 -8.13 10.68
CA GLU A 89 7.87 -9.49 11.24
C GLU A 89 7.99 -9.53 12.77
N SER A 90 8.75 -8.61 13.35
CA SER A 90 9.04 -8.60 14.80
C SER A 90 7.90 -8.05 15.65
N SER A 91 7.08 -7.13 15.13
CA SER A 91 5.95 -6.59 15.90
C SER A 91 4.77 -7.58 15.91
N PRO A 92 4.26 -7.99 17.10
CA PRO A 92 3.21 -9.01 17.23
C PRO A 92 1.96 -8.72 16.42
N LEU A 93 1.60 -7.43 16.31
CA LEU A 93 0.43 -7.02 15.58
C LEU A 93 0.71 -6.93 14.07
N SER A 94 1.83 -6.34 13.64
CA SER A 94 2.13 -6.26 12.19
C SER A 94 2.39 -7.63 11.58
N ARG A 95 2.87 -8.61 12.37
CA ARG A 95 3.13 -9.98 11.92
C ARG A 95 1.93 -10.65 11.23
N ILE A 96 0.72 -10.40 11.72
CA ILE A 96 -0.50 -11.02 11.15
C ILE A 96 -0.80 -10.45 9.77
N ILE A 97 -0.83 -9.13 9.65
CA ILE A 97 -1.06 -8.44 8.38
C ILE A 97 0.08 -8.74 7.41
N TRP A 98 1.31 -8.76 7.91
CA TRP A 98 2.50 -9.04 7.12
C TRP A 98 2.51 -10.46 6.56
N LYS A 99 2.09 -11.47 7.32
CA LYS A 99 1.92 -12.84 6.81
C LYS A 99 0.95 -12.88 5.60
N ALA A 100 -0.12 -12.09 5.62
CA ALA A 100 -1.08 -12.02 4.53
C ALA A 100 -0.55 -11.22 3.32
N LEU A 101 0.16 -10.12 3.55
CA LEU A 101 0.66 -9.23 2.49
C LEU A 101 1.99 -9.69 1.87
N LYS A 102 2.85 -10.38 2.62
CA LYS A 102 4.19 -10.77 2.16
C LYS A 102 4.15 -11.57 0.84
N PRO A 103 3.28 -12.58 0.65
CA PRO A 103 3.18 -13.26 -0.64
C PRO A 103 2.76 -12.33 -1.79
N LEU A 104 1.86 -11.37 -1.53
CA LEU A 104 1.43 -10.38 -2.52
C LEU A 104 2.56 -9.41 -2.88
N LEU A 105 3.39 -8.99 -1.93
CA LEU A 105 4.41 -7.95 -2.15
C LEU A 105 5.71 -8.52 -2.71
N VAL A 106 6.20 -9.63 -2.16
CA VAL A 106 7.52 -10.19 -2.52
C VAL A 106 7.40 -11.47 -3.34
N GLY A 107 6.26 -12.18 -3.22
CA GLY A 107 6.11 -13.50 -3.80
C GLY A 107 5.99 -13.51 -5.32
N LYS A 108 6.36 -14.65 -5.91
CA LYS A 108 6.25 -15.00 -7.33
C LYS A 108 5.16 -16.05 -7.55
N ILE A 109 4.52 -15.93 -8.70
CA ILE A 109 3.52 -16.83 -9.25
C ILE A 109 4.15 -17.58 -10.42
N LEU A 110 4.32 -18.89 -10.24
CA LEU A 110 4.78 -19.78 -11.29
C LEU A 110 3.59 -20.23 -12.14
N TYR A 111 3.75 -20.43 -13.45
CA TYR A 111 2.68 -21.04 -14.25
C TYR A 111 3.20 -22.03 -15.29
N THR A 112 2.36 -23.00 -15.67
CA THR A 112 2.71 -24.04 -16.63
C THR A 112 1.45 -24.56 -17.37
N PRO A 113 1.56 -25.04 -18.62
CA PRO A 113 2.74 -24.99 -19.49
C PRO A 113 2.96 -23.58 -20.05
N ASP A 114 4.20 -23.31 -20.43
CA ASP A 114 4.55 -22.09 -21.17
C ASP A 114 4.15 -22.22 -22.64
N THR A 115 2.99 -21.67 -23.00
CA THR A 115 2.42 -21.69 -24.36
C THR A 115 1.88 -20.31 -24.72
N PRO A 116 1.76 -19.95 -26.00
CA PRO A 116 1.15 -18.68 -26.38
C PRO A 116 -0.26 -18.49 -25.80
N ALA A 117 -1.09 -19.55 -25.76
CA ALA A 117 -2.41 -19.52 -25.16
C ALA A 117 -2.39 -19.16 -23.66
N THR A 118 -1.51 -19.79 -22.87
CA THR A 118 -1.39 -19.51 -21.43
C THR A 118 -0.74 -18.15 -21.15
N ARG A 119 0.18 -17.70 -22.01
CA ARG A 119 0.77 -16.35 -21.94
C ARG A 119 -0.27 -15.25 -22.11
N ILE A 120 -1.30 -15.45 -22.95
CA ILE A 120 -2.40 -14.49 -23.08
C ILE A 120 -3.13 -14.33 -21.73
N VAL A 121 -3.52 -15.45 -21.11
CA VAL A 121 -4.16 -15.42 -19.78
C VAL A 121 -3.27 -14.73 -18.75
N MET A 122 -1.99 -15.09 -18.72
CA MET A 122 -1.04 -14.51 -17.78
C MET A 122 -0.72 -13.06 -18.06
N SER A 123 -0.82 -12.58 -19.30
CA SER A 123 -0.66 -11.16 -19.61
C SER A 123 -1.78 -10.31 -19.04
N GLU A 124 -3.02 -10.83 -19.02
CA GLU A 124 -4.15 -10.16 -18.36
C GLU A 124 -3.99 -10.16 -16.83
N VAL A 125 -3.45 -11.24 -16.26
CA VAL A 125 -3.05 -11.26 -14.83
C VAL A 125 -1.95 -10.22 -14.57
N ASN A 126 -0.94 -10.11 -15.44
CA ASN A 126 0.14 -9.14 -15.28
C ASN A 126 -0.38 -7.70 -15.28
N ARG A 127 -1.38 -7.42 -16.12
CA ARG A 127 -2.02 -6.10 -16.19
C ARG A 127 -2.63 -5.67 -14.85
N THR A 128 -3.11 -6.61 -14.03
CA THR A 128 -3.61 -6.29 -12.69
C THR A 128 -2.50 -5.80 -11.75
N PHE A 129 -1.29 -6.34 -11.88
CA PHE A 129 -0.12 -5.91 -11.10
C PHE A 129 0.49 -4.61 -11.62
N GLN A 130 0.41 -4.35 -12.92
CA GLN A 130 0.86 -3.09 -13.50
C GLN A 130 0.12 -1.87 -12.93
N ASN A 131 -1.15 -2.03 -12.52
CA ASN A 131 -1.88 -0.95 -11.84
C ASN A 131 -1.23 -0.55 -10.50
N LEU A 132 -0.60 -1.49 -9.78
CA LEU A 132 0.21 -1.19 -8.59
C LEU A 132 1.56 -0.57 -8.96
N GLY A 133 2.06 -0.84 -10.17
CA GLY A 133 3.30 -0.26 -10.70
C GLY A 133 3.29 1.25 -10.85
N VAL A 134 2.12 1.89 -10.92
CA VAL A 134 2.00 3.36 -10.94
C VAL A 134 2.67 4.00 -9.71
N PHE A 135 2.66 3.33 -8.56
CA PHE A 135 3.31 3.84 -7.35
C PHE A 135 4.84 3.77 -7.40
N HIS A 136 5.41 2.91 -8.24
CA HIS A 136 6.85 2.87 -8.50
C HIS A 136 7.28 4.10 -9.31
N ASP A 137 6.45 4.54 -10.26
CA ASP A 137 6.74 5.70 -11.12
C ASP A 137 6.42 7.05 -10.45
N LEU A 138 5.76 7.02 -9.27
CA LEU A 138 5.33 8.21 -8.54
C LEU A 138 6.49 9.14 -8.19
N GLU A 139 7.66 8.60 -7.83
CA GLU A 139 8.85 9.39 -7.52
C GLU A 139 9.35 10.16 -8.73
N GLY A 140 9.49 9.49 -9.88
CA GLY A 140 9.91 10.14 -11.13
C GLY A 140 8.91 11.20 -11.59
N MET A 141 7.61 10.94 -11.45
CA MET A 141 6.58 11.94 -11.74
C MET A 141 6.69 13.16 -10.82
N TRP A 142 6.94 12.95 -9.53
CA TRP A 142 7.09 14.03 -8.57
C TRP A 142 8.40 14.80 -8.74
N GLU A 143 9.49 14.15 -9.12
CA GLU A 143 10.76 14.81 -9.44
C GLU A 143 10.59 15.84 -10.57
N GLU A 144 9.75 15.55 -11.58
CA GLU A 144 9.48 16.49 -12.66
C GLU A 144 8.50 17.62 -12.29
N ILE A 145 7.47 17.30 -11.49
CA ILE A 145 6.37 18.23 -11.18
C ILE A 145 6.70 19.13 -9.98
N SER A 146 7.39 18.60 -8.98
CA SER A 146 7.65 19.29 -7.72
C SER A 146 8.37 20.65 -7.89
N PRO A 147 9.38 20.81 -8.77
CA PRO A 147 10.05 22.10 -8.96
C PRO A 147 9.15 23.11 -9.68
N LYS A 148 8.28 22.63 -10.59
CA LYS A 148 7.32 23.47 -11.31
C LYS A 148 6.27 24.02 -10.34
N ILE A 149 5.73 23.18 -9.45
CA ILE A 149 4.82 23.61 -8.38
C ILE A 149 5.50 24.59 -7.44
N TRP A 150 6.72 24.28 -6.97
CA TRP A 150 7.47 25.16 -6.08
C TRP A 150 7.70 26.54 -6.71
N THR A 151 8.15 26.57 -7.96
CA THR A 151 8.40 27.83 -8.70
C THR A 151 7.10 28.61 -8.93
N PHE A 152 6.00 27.92 -9.23
CA PHE A 152 4.68 28.55 -9.37
C PHE A 152 4.23 29.16 -8.05
N MET A 153 4.33 28.44 -6.94
CA MET A 153 3.95 28.98 -5.64
C MET A 153 4.85 30.15 -5.21
N GLU A 154 6.16 30.06 -5.43
CA GLU A 154 7.13 31.07 -4.98
C GLU A 154 7.17 32.33 -5.85
N ASN A 155 7.25 32.14 -7.17
CA ASN A 155 7.72 33.15 -8.13
C ASN A 155 6.72 33.52 -9.23
N SER A 156 5.55 32.87 -9.29
CA SER A 156 4.53 33.18 -10.30
C SER A 156 3.85 34.53 -10.06
N GLN A 157 3.70 35.30 -11.13
CA GLN A 157 2.91 36.54 -11.10
C GLN A 157 1.43 36.25 -10.87
N GLU A 158 0.91 35.15 -11.41
CA GLU A 158 -0.46 34.70 -11.20
C GLU A 158 -0.75 34.42 -9.72
N MET A 159 0.18 33.76 -9.02
CA MET A 159 0.04 33.51 -7.59
C MET A 159 0.14 34.81 -6.76
N ASP A 160 0.96 35.77 -7.18
CA ASP A 160 1.06 37.07 -6.53
C ASP A 160 -0.21 37.92 -6.71
N LEU A 161 -0.88 37.82 -7.87
CA LEU A 161 -2.21 38.40 -8.07
C LEU A 161 -3.25 37.79 -7.13
N ILE A 162 -3.25 36.46 -6.98
CA ILE A 162 -4.15 35.76 -6.05
C ILE A 162 -3.93 36.24 -4.61
N ARG A 163 -2.68 36.32 -4.16
CA ARG A 163 -2.34 36.83 -2.82
C ARG A 163 -2.84 38.26 -2.60
N THR A 164 -2.65 39.13 -3.60
CA THR A 164 -3.09 40.53 -3.53
C THR A 164 -4.61 40.64 -3.46
N LEU A 165 -5.35 39.82 -4.22
CA LEU A 165 -6.81 39.80 -4.20
C LEU A 165 -7.39 39.26 -2.88
N LEU A 166 -6.65 38.40 -2.19
CA LEU A 166 -7.04 37.84 -0.89
C LEU A 166 -6.79 38.82 0.27
N ASP A 167 -5.78 39.68 0.16
CA ASP A 167 -5.48 40.72 1.15
C ASP A 167 -6.41 41.95 1.05
N ASP A 168 -7.00 42.19 -0.13
CA ASP A 168 -7.90 43.31 -0.34
C ASP A 168 -9.21 43.18 0.45
N LYS A 169 -9.39 44.08 1.43
CA LYS A 169 -10.56 44.17 2.30
C LYS A 169 -11.88 44.31 1.52
N VAL A 170 -11.86 44.90 0.32
CA VAL A 170 -13.06 45.06 -0.52
C VAL A 170 -13.52 43.71 -1.07
N ASN A 171 -12.59 42.88 -1.52
CA ASN A 171 -12.85 41.55 -2.09
C ASN A 171 -13.10 40.48 -1.00
N SER A 172 -12.69 40.73 0.24
CA SER A 172 -12.94 39.81 1.37
C SER A 172 -14.42 39.44 1.55
N SER A 173 -15.33 40.38 1.27
CA SER A 173 -16.78 40.15 1.35
C SER A 173 -17.32 39.29 0.21
N LEU A 174 -16.76 39.41 -1.00
CA LEU A 174 -17.09 38.60 -2.17
C LEU A 174 -16.58 37.17 -2.02
N TRP A 175 -15.33 37.00 -1.62
CA TRP A 175 -14.76 35.69 -1.32
C TRP A 175 -15.46 35.03 -0.13
N GLY A 176 -15.76 35.81 0.92
CA GLY A 176 -16.53 35.33 2.07
C GLY A 176 -17.88 34.73 1.68
N GLN A 177 -18.58 35.31 0.70
CA GLN A 177 -19.85 34.77 0.16
C GLN A 177 -19.67 33.45 -0.60
N HIS A 178 -18.55 33.27 -1.32
CA HIS A 178 -18.23 32.02 -2.02
C HIS A 178 -17.68 30.93 -1.12
N LEU A 179 -17.14 31.30 0.05
CA LEU A 179 -16.65 30.37 1.06
C LEU A 179 -17.73 29.97 2.09
N VAL A 180 -18.95 30.53 2.01
CA VAL A 180 -20.07 30.14 2.89
C VAL A 180 -20.38 28.65 2.70
N GLY A 181 -20.18 27.88 3.77
CA GLY A 181 -20.39 26.42 3.78
C GLY A 181 -19.09 25.60 3.69
N LEU A 182 -17.95 26.25 3.48
CA LEU A 182 -16.62 25.65 3.66
C LEU A 182 -16.09 25.97 5.06
N ASN A 183 -15.26 25.09 5.63
CA ASN A 183 -14.63 25.30 6.94
C ASN A 183 -13.48 26.34 6.91
N TRP A 184 -13.29 27.06 5.81
CA TRP A 184 -12.16 27.94 5.58
C TRP A 184 -12.63 29.39 5.44
N THR A 185 -11.95 30.31 6.12
CA THR A 185 -12.13 31.74 5.94
C THR A 185 -11.16 32.31 4.90
N THR A 186 -11.43 33.50 4.40
CA THR A 186 -10.52 34.22 3.49
C THR A 186 -9.15 34.45 4.12
N SER A 187 -9.12 34.74 5.43
CA SER A 187 -7.89 34.86 6.21
C SER A 187 -7.11 33.55 6.30
N ASP A 188 -7.79 32.40 6.41
CA ASP A 188 -7.11 31.10 6.46
C ASP A 188 -6.41 30.79 5.12
N ILE A 189 -7.06 31.12 4.00
CA ILE A 189 -6.48 30.93 2.66
C ILE A 189 -5.30 31.88 2.43
N ALA A 190 -5.45 33.15 2.83
CA ALA A 190 -4.36 34.13 2.74
C ALA A 190 -3.14 33.69 3.57
N ALA A 191 -3.39 33.21 4.80
CA ALA A 191 -2.35 32.69 5.68
C ALA A 191 -1.68 31.43 5.10
N PHE A 192 -2.45 30.51 4.51
CA PHE A 192 -1.92 29.31 3.88
C PHE A 192 -1.02 29.63 2.67
N LEU A 193 -1.40 30.60 1.84
CA LEU A 193 -0.71 30.98 0.59
C LEU A 193 0.41 32.00 0.77
N ALA A 194 0.63 32.52 1.98
CA ALA A 194 1.65 33.53 2.27
C ALA A 194 3.06 33.09 1.82
N LYS A 195 3.87 34.02 1.30
CA LYS A 195 5.27 33.73 0.96
C LYS A 195 6.11 33.53 2.22
N ASN A 196 5.93 34.42 3.19
CA ASN A 196 6.52 34.31 4.51
C ASN A 196 5.40 34.18 5.56
N PRO A 197 5.49 33.19 6.46
CA PRO A 197 4.52 33.03 7.55
C PRO A 197 4.49 34.24 8.51
N GLU A 198 5.56 35.04 8.57
CA GLU A 198 5.62 36.25 9.41
C GLU A 198 4.83 37.43 8.83
N ASP A 199 4.52 37.42 7.53
CA ASP A 199 3.75 38.49 6.89
C ASP A 199 2.26 38.44 7.28
N VAL A 200 1.81 37.34 7.89
CA VAL A 200 0.42 37.13 8.29
C VAL A 200 0.32 36.95 9.81
N GLN A 201 -0.21 37.95 10.50
CA GLN A 201 -0.52 37.86 11.93
C GLN A 201 -1.65 36.84 12.17
N SER A 202 -1.28 35.60 12.49
CA SER A 202 -2.20 34.61 13.02
C SER A 202 -2.43 34.88 14.51
N THR A 203 -3.70 35.05 14.89
CA THR A 203 -4.11 35.19 16.29
C THR A 203 -4.11 33.85 17.06
N ASN A 204 -3.94 32.71 16.38
CA ASN A 204 -4.25 31.37 16.91
C ASN A 204 -3.10 30.34 16.80
N GLY A 205 -1.84 30.77 16.89
CA GLY A 205 -0.68 29.86 16.92
C GLY A 205 -0.07 29.57 15.54
N PRO A 206 0.79 28.54 15.41
CA PRO A 206 1.52 28.28 14.17
C PRO A 206 0.56 27.91 13.03
N VAL A 207 0.68 28.64 11.92
CA VAL A 207 -0.15 28.48 10.72
C VAL A 207 0.39 27.34 9.86
N TYR A 208 -0.48 26.44 9.42
CA TYR A 208 -0.14 25.46 8.39
C TYR A 208 -0.07 26.14 7.03
N THR A 209 1.09 26.08 6.37
CA THR A 209 1.35 26.79 5.11
C THR A 209 1.42 25.83 3.91
N TRP A 210 1.39 26.39 2.71
CA TRP A 210 1.64 25.63 1.49
C TRP A 210 3.02 24.96 1.46
N ARG A 211 4.02 25.55 2.15
CA ARG A 211 5.36 24.97 2.28
C ARG A 211 5.34 23.71 3.14
N ASP A 212 4.58 23.74 4.24
CA ASP A 212 4.38 22.56 5.09
C ASP A 212 3.68 21.45 4.31
N ALA A 213 2.61 21.78 3.59
CA ALA A 213 1.90 20.83 2.74
C ALA A 213 2.80 20.23 1.65
N PHE A 214 3.63 21.06 1.01
CA PHE A 214 4.58 20.61 0.00
C PHE A 214 5.64 19.66 0.60
N ASN A 215 6.23 20.02 1.74
CA ASN A 215 7.24 19.21 2.41
C ASN A 215 6.66 17.88 2.91
N GLU A 216 5.46 17.90 3.49
CA GLU A 216 4.74 16.68 3.91
C GLU A 216 4.42 15.78 2.72
N THR A 217 3.95 16.36 1.60
CA THR A 217 3.68 15.61 0.36
C THR A 217 4.96 15.00 -0.20
N ASN A 218 6.05 15.77 -0.23
CA ASN A 218 7.34 15.30 -0.69
C ASN A 218 7.86 14.13 0.16
N TRP A 219 7.77 14.25 1.48
CA TRP A 219 8.14 13.17 2.40
C TRP A 219 7.25 11.93 2.22
N ALA A 220 5.94 12.10 2.05
CA ALA A 220 5.01 10.99 1.82
C ALA A 220 5.32 10.25 0.51
N ILE A 221 5.59 10.98 -0.58
CA ILE A 221 5.93 10.40 -1.88
C ILE A 221 7.24 9.62 -1.80
N GLN A 222 8.28 10.20 -1.20
CA GLN A 222 9.57 9.51 -1.01
C GLN A 222 9.42 8.24 -0.15
N THR A 223 8.54 8.28 0.86
CA THR A 223 8.29 7.11 1.71
C THR A 223 7.56 6.00 0.95
N ILE A 224 6.55 6.35 0.14
CA ILE A 224 5.84 5.40 -0.72
C ILE A 224 6.79 4.80 -1.76
N ALA A 225 7.61 5.63 -2.41
CA ALA A 225 8.56 5.18 -3.41
C ALA A 225 9.57 4.18 -2.84
N ARG A 226 10.22 4.51 -1.72
CA ARG A 226 11.14 3.60 -1.02
C ARG A 226 10.47 2.30 -0.58
N PHE A 227 9.21 2.35 -0.17
CA PHE A 227 8.46 1.14 0.14
C PHE A 227 8.21 0.30 -1.12
N MET A 228 7.85 0.94 -2.23
CA MET A 228 7.57 0.28 -3.51
C MET A 228 8.81 -0.35 -4.13
N GLU A 229 10.02 0.15 -3.85
CA GLU A 229 11.29 -0.53 -4.20
C GLU A 229 11.38 -1.95 -3.58
N CYS A 230 10.71 -2.17 -2.45
CA CYS A 230 10.69 -3.48 -1.78
C CYS A 230 9.64 -4.43 -2.36
N VAL A 231 8.80 -3.96 -3.29
CA VAL A 231 7.72 -4.74 -3.90
C VAL A 231 8.20 -5.29 -5.23
N ASN A 232 8.26 -6.62 -5.35
CA ASN A 232 8.56 -7.24 -6.62
C ASN A 232 7.32 -7.25 -7.53
N LEU A 233 7.30 -6.41 -8.56
CA LEU A 233 6.23 -6.37 -9.56
C LEU A 233 6.40 -7.40 -10.69
N ASP A 234 7.59 -7.98 -10.85
CA ASP A 234 7.80 -9.14 -11.72
C ASP A 234 7.27 -10.41 -11.05
N LYS A 235 5.94 -10.56 -11.10
CA LYS A 235 5.19 -11.60 -10.40
C LYS A 235 5.16 -12.92 -11.14
N LEU A 236 5.27 -12.93 -12.47
CA LEU A 236 4.89 -14.10 -13.27
C LEU A 236 6.12 -14.77 -13.87
N GLU A 237 6.31 -16.04 -13.57
CA GLU A 237 7.42 -16.81 -14.11
C GLU A 237 6.91 -18.06 -14.87
N PRO A 238 7.09 -18.11 -16.20
CA PRO A 238 6.69 -19.27 -17.02
C PRO A 238 7.60 -20.47 -16.76
N ILE A 239 6.98 -21.64 -16.56
CA ILE A 239 7.69 -22.90 -16.37
C ILE A 239 7.16 -23.94 -17.39
N PRO A 240 8.05 -24.66 -18.11
CA PRO A 240 7.62 -25.54 -19.20
C PRO A 240 6.84 -26.77 -18.74
N THR A 241 7.12 -27.30 -17.55
CA THR A 241 6.48 -28.52 -17.03
C THR A 241 6.07 -28.41 -15.58
N GLU A 242 5.04 -29.18 -15.22
CA GLU A 242 4.52 -29.27 -13.85
C GLU A 242 5.56 -29.75 -12.84
N VAL A 243 6.39 -30.73 -13.20
CA VAL A 243 7.45 -31.25 -12.32
C VAL A 243 8.49 -30.18 -12.02
N ARG A 244 8.88 -29.38 -13.03
CA ARG A 244 9.82 -28.26 -12.81
C ARG A 244 9.18 -27.16 -11.98
N LEU A 245 7.88 -26.92 -12.14
CA LEU A 245 7.16 -25.94 -11.32
C LEU A 245 7.16 -26.36 -9.86
N ILE A 246 6.96 -27.65 -9.56
CA ILE A 246 7.03 -28.17 -8.19
C ILE A 246 8.45 -27.98 -7.63
N ASN A 247 9.49 -28.42 -8.33
CA ASN A 247 10.87 -28.26 -7.84
C ASN A 247 11.22 -26.79 -7.59
N LYS A 248 10.89 -25.90 -8.53
CA LYS A 248 11.15 -24.46 -8.39
C LYS A 248 10.32 -23.84 -7.26
N SER A 249 9.10 -24.32 -7.04
CA SER A 249 8.27 -23.86 -5.91
C SER A 249 8.90 -24.18 -4.56
N MET A 250 9.58 -25.34 -4.41
CA MET A 250 10.27 -25.68 -3.17
C MET A 250 11.45 -24.72 -2.89
N GLU A 251 12.25 -24.40 -3.92
CA GLU A 251 13.32 -23.39 -3.79
C GLU A 251 12.76 -22.01 -3.36
N LEU A 252 11.67 -21.57 -3.99
CA LEU A 252 11.04 -20.29 -3.66
C LEU A 252 10.33 -20.30 -2.29
N LEU A 253 9.87 -21.46 -1.81
CA LEU A 253 9.32 -21.63 -0.47
C LEU A 253 10.42 -21.44 0.58
N ASP A 254 11.60 -22.04 0.37
CA ASP A 254 12.77 -21.85 1.25
C ASP A 254 13.18 -20.38 1.33
N GLU A 255 13.10 -19.66 0.20
CA GLU A 255 13.34 -18.21 0.15
C GLU A 255 12.16 -17.35 0.67
N ARG A 256 11.02 -17.96 1.03
CA ARG A 256 9.75 -17.27 1.39
C ARG A 256 9.24 -16.31 0.31
N LYS A 257 9.50 -16.64 -0.95
CA LYS A 257 9.09 -15.88 -2.15
C LYS A 257 8.12 -16.67 -3.03
N PHE A 258 7.68 -17.86 -2.65
CA PHE A 258 6.64 -18.55 -3.37
C PHE A 258 5.26 -18.01 -2.97
N TRP A 259 4.46 -17.60 -3.96
CA TRP A 259 3.07 -17.22 -3.71
C TRP A 259 2.10 -18.31 -4.19
N ALA A 260 2.17 -18.65 -5.47
CA ALA A 260 1.30 -19.67 -6.06
C ALA A 260 1.92 -20.29 -7.32
N GLY A 261 1.43 -21.47 -7.66
CA GLY A 261 1.73 -22.20 -8.88
C GLY A 261 0.45 -22.50 -9.65
N ILE A 262 0.31 -22.00 -10.87
CA ILE A 262 -0.88 -22.19 -11.69
C ILE A 262 -0.59 -23.26 -12.75
N VAL A 263 -1.29 -24.38 -12.68
CA VAL A 263 -1.14 -25.50 -13.60
C VAL A 263 -2.36 -25.58 -14.50
N PHE A 264 -2.23 -25.17 -15.75
CA PHE A 264 -3.26 -25.38 -16.76
C PHE A 264 -3.23 -26.83 -17.24
N THR A 265 -4.41 -27.42 -17.35
CA THR A 265 -4.59 -28.82 -17.77
C THR A 265 -5.40 -28.87 -19.06
N GLY A 266 -5.06 -29.81 -19.94
CA GLY A 266 -5.73 -29.95 -21.24
C GLY A 266 -5.30 -28.94 -22.30
N ILE A 267 -4.21 -28.21 -22.08
CA ILE A 267 -3.58 -27.34 -23.09
C ILE A 267 -2.39 -28.08 -23.70
N ALA A 268 -2.43 -28.32 -25.01
CA ALA A 268 -1.35 -28.97 -25.72
C ALA A 268 -0.10 -28.06 -25.80
N PRO A 269 1.13 -28.62 -25.77
CA PRO A 269 2.34 -27.85 -26.01
C PRO A 269 2.26 -27.10 -27.34
N GLY A 270 2.55 -25.79 -27.31
CA GLY A 270 2.50 -24.94 -28.51
C GLY A 270 1.10 -24.46 -28.91
N SER A 271 0.06 -24.69 -28.10
CA SER A 271 -1.29 -24.17 -28.38
C SER A 271 -1.27 -22.64 -28.49
N ILE A 272 -1.85 -22.13 -29.57
CA ILE A 272 -1.95 -20.69 -29.84
C ILE A 272 -3.24 -20.13 -29.23
N GLU A 273 -4.33 -20.92 -29.29
CA GLU A 273 -5.64 -20.53 -28.79
C GLU A 273 -6.00 -21.29 -27.51
N LEU A 274 -6.87 -20.68 -26.71
CA LEU A 274 -7.42 -21.28 -25.50
C LEU A 274 -8.61 -22.19 -25.85
N PRO A 275 -8.73 -23.38 -25.24
CA PRO A 275 -9.92 -24.20 -25.40
C PRO A 275 -11.15 -23.51 -24.80
N HIS A 276 -12.33 -23.80 -25.32
CA HIS A 276 -13.60 -23.27 -24.80
C HIS A 276 -13.82 -23.52 -23.31
N HIS A 277 -13.26 -24.61 -22.77
CA HIS A 277 -13.32 -24.95 -21.35
C HIS A 277 -11.90 -25.13 -20.81
N VAL A 278 -11.42 -24.12 -20.07
CA VAL A 278 -10.10 -24.11 -19.45
C VAL A 278 -10.19 -24.74 -18.07
N LYS A 279 -9.33 -25.74 -17.81
CA LYS A 279 -9.16 -26.34 -16.49
C LYS A 279 -7.80 -25.96 -15.93
N TYR A 280 -7.77 -25.53 -14.68
CA TYR A 280 -6.54 -25.14 -14.00
C TYR A 280 -6.51 -25.64 -12.56
N LYS A 281 -5.32 -25.75 -12.00
CA LYS A 281 -5.06 -26.03 -10.58
C LYS A 281 -4.24 -24.89 -10.01
N ILE A 282 -4.64 -24.38 -8.86
CA ILE A 282 -3.83 -23.43 -8.09
C ILE A 282 -3.15 -24.21 -6.98
N ARG A 283 -1.83 -24.16 -6.93
CA ARG A 283 -0.99 -24.76 -5.90
C ARG A 283 -0.39 -23.65 -5.06
N MET A 284 -0.50 -23.79 -3.75
CA MET A 284 0.01 -22.82 -2.79
C MET A 284 0.56 -23.61 -1.61
N ASP A 285 1.35 -22.92 -0.77
CA ASP A 285 1.80 -23.47 0.50
C ASP A 285 0.61 -23.85 1.40
N ILE A 286 0.75 -24.94 2.14
CA ILE A 286 -0.27 -25.45 3.08
C ILE A 286 -0.59 -24.44 4.18
N ASP A 287 0.36 -23.59 4.55
CA ASP A 287 0.15 -22.56 5.57
C ASP A 287 -0.67 -21.38 5.05
N ASN A 288 -0.79 -21.25 3.72
CA ASN A 288 -1.49 -20.17 3.04
C ASN A 288 -2.84 -20.59 2.45
N VAL A 289 -3.20 -21.88 2.54
CA VAL A 289 -4.50 -22.38 2.04
C VAL A 289 -5.22 -23.22 3.08
N GLU A 290 -6.54 -23.23 2.96
CA GLU A 290 -7.36 -24.11 3.75
C GLU A 290 -7.06 -25.58 3.41
N ARG A 291 -7.05 -26.41 4.45
CA ARG A 291 -6.80 -27.84 4.28
C ARG A 291 -7.94 -28.47 3.48
N THR A 292 -7.60 -29.16 2.41
CA THR A 292 -8.56 -29.82 1.51
C THR A 292 -9.07 -31.16 2.04
N ASN A 293 -8.95 -31.41 3.34
CA ASN A 293 -9.42 -32.65 3.98
C ASN A 293 -10.90 -32.58 4.40
N LYS A 294 -11.56 -31.44 4.18
CA LYS A 294 -12.99 -31.25 4.43
C LYS A 294 -13.67 -30.66 3.19
N ILE A 295 -14.82 -31.22 2.82
CA ILE A 295 -15.71 -30.66 1.80
C ILE A 295 -16.59 -29.64 2.53
N LYS A 296 -16.56 -28.37 2.08
CA LYS A 296 -17.53 -27.35 2.48
C LYS A 296 -18.46 -27.16 1.28
N ASP A 297 -19.71 -27.61 1.41
CA ASP A 297 -20.76 -27.24 0.45
C ASP A 297 -21.17 -25.79 0.73
N GLY A 298 -21.15 -24.96 -0.31
CA GLY A 298 -21.44 -23.52 -0.26
C GLY A 298 -22.92 -23.18 -0.30
#